data_AF-A0A2V5T4L6-F1
#
_entry.id   AF-A0A2V5T4L6-F1
#
_cell.length_a   1.000
_cell.length_b   1.000
_cell.length_c   1.000
_cell.angle_alpha   90.00
_cell.angle_beta   90.00
_cell.angle_gamma   90.00
#
_symmetry.space_group_name_H-M   'P 1'
#
loop_
_entity.id
_entity.type
_entity.pdbx_description
1 polymer ?
#
loop_
_entity_poly.entity_id
_entity_poly.type
_entity_poly.pdbx_seq_one_letter_code
_entity_poly.pdbx_strand_id
1 'polypeptide(L)'
;TGRTSSSSARSVSPDKQWEYKCVEYGAGECLPQIVKAGTTQVVVDLSDVPDGARGMGAEILWAPDSKRFAFKYSTPLTHHSYETVAFYQLRGDKGEALRSLAEETTESLARGHVPKNAYPRHCNPDHGTLKLRNWTDANTAILYAPCYARSSGEIESAFLFTLKFDEASNWKIVNGRKMSKKELEEEQ
;
A
#
# COMPACT_ATOMS: atom_id res chain seq x y z
N THR A 1 17.19 2.83 29.74
CA THR A 1 16.63 4.11 29.25
C THR A 1 16.05 3.85 27.87
N GLY A 2 14.72 3.80 27.79
CA GLY A 2 13.99 3.34 26.61
C GLY A 2 14.04 4.35 25.46
N ARG A 3 14.32 3.84 24.26
CA ARG A 3 14.19 4.58 22.99
C ARG A 3 12.70 4.72 22.68
N THR A 4 12.15 5.90 22.90
CA THR A 4 10.86 6.30 22.31
C THR A 4 11.07 6.39 20.80
N SER A 5 10.61 5.38 20.07
CA SER A 5 10.56 5.40 18.61
C SER A 5 9.52 6.44 18.17
N SER A 6 9.96 7.38 17.34
CA SER A 6 9.20 8.54 16.87
C SER A 6 8.13 8.19 15.80
N SER A 7 7.29 7.18 16.02
CA SER A 7 6.31 6.73 15.00
C SER A 7 4.98 7.50 14.98
N SER A 8 4.73 8.41 15.93
CA SER A 8 3.40 9.02 16.15
C SER A 8 2.91 9.94 15.03
N ALA A 9 3.79 10.51 14.20
CA ALA A 9 3.38 11.47 13.17
C ALA A 9 2.77 10.84 11.91
N ARG A 10 3.03 9.54 11.65
CA ARG A 10 2.49 8.84 10.46
C ARG A 10 1.18 8.11 10.74
N SER A 11 0.90 7.78 12.01
CA SER A 11 -0.34 7.08 12.39
C SER A 11 -1.56 8.01 12.41
N VAL A 12 -1.36 9.30 12.67
CA VAL A 12 -2.45 10.29 12.75
C VAL A 12 -2.68 10.95 11.39
N SER A 13 -3.95 11.14 11.00
CA SER A 13 -4.30 11.81 9.75
C SER A 13 -3.86 13.28 9.73
N PRO A 14 -3.63 13.89 8.55
CA PRO A 14 -3.22 15.29 8.44
C PRO A 14 -4.16 16.28 9.17
N ASP A 15 -5.46 16.03 9.15
CA ASP A 15 -6.48 16.82 9.86
C ASP A 15 -6.64 16.46 11.34
N LYS A 16 -5.90 15.45 11.81
CA LYS A 16 -5.88 14.92 13.18
C LYS A 16 -7.22 14.34 13.65
N GLN A 17 -8.12 14.00 12.74
CA GLN A 17 -9.41 13.38 13.07
C GLN A 17 -9.31 11.87 13.24
N TRP A 18 -8.34 11.23 12.59
CA TRP A 18 -8.19 9.78 12.54
C TRP A 18 -6.83 9.36 13.05
N GLU A 19 -6.78 8.18 13.65
CA GLU A 19 -5.57 7.59 14.17
C GLU A 19 -5.54 6.10 13.83
N TYR A 20 -4.44 5.64 13.23
CA TYR A 20 -4.14 4.23 13.12
C TYR A 20 -3.65 3.68 14.45
N LYS A 21 -4.28 2.59 14.88
CA LYS A 21 -3.89 1.83 16.05
C LYS A 21 -3.64 0.38 15.66
N CYS A 22 -2.64 -0.19 16.31
CA CYS A 22 -2.29 -1.60 16.23
C CYS A 22 -2.46 -2.12 17.66
N VAL A 23 -3.65 -2.62 17.97
CA VAL A 23 -4.02 -3.05 19.34
C VAL A 23 -3.48 -4.44 19.57
N GLU A 24 -2.46 -4.56 20.42
CA GLU A 24 -1.84 -5.85 20.74
C GLU A 24 -2.85 -6.79 21.41
N TYR A 25 -2.92 -8.03 20.91
CA TYR A 25 -3.74 -9.10 21.50
C TYR A 25 -2.97 -10.41 21.70
N GLY A 26 -1.72 -10.46 21.24
CA GLY A 26 -0.82 -11.61 21.37
C GLY A 26 0.64 -11.19 21.20
N ALA A 27 1.57 -12.08 21.51
CA ALA A 27 3.00 -11.80 21.40
C ALA A 27 3.37 -11.51 19.93
N GLY A 28 3.59 -10.24 19.60
CA GLY A 28 3.91 -9.81 18.24
C GLY A 28 2.70 -9.71 17.30
N GLU A 29 1.48 -9.87 17.80
CA GLU A 29 0.26 -9.74 17.00
C GLU A 29 -0.58 -8.56 17.48
N CYS A 30 -1.13 -7.81 16.51
CA CYS A 30 -2.03 -6.72 16.79
C CYS A 30 -3.18 -6.65 15.80
N LEU A 31 -4.30 -6.09 16.24
CA LEU A 31 -5.46 -5.77 15.42
C LEU A 31 -5.25 -4.37 14.82
N PRO A 32 -4.98 -4.26 13.51
CA PRO A 32 -4.85 -2.96 12.85
C PRO A 32 -6.24 -2.33 12.68
N GLN A 33 -6.39 -1.09 13.10
CA GLN A 33 -7.65 -0.37 13.10
C GLN A 33 -7.44 1.12 12.83
N ILE A 34 -8.43 1.75 12.18
CA ILE A 34 -8.56 3.21 12.16
C ILE A 34 -9.61 3.60 13.17
N VAL A 35 -9.25 4.48 14.09
CA VAL A 35 -10.14 5.03 15.11
C VAL A 35 -10.27 6.54 14.97
N LYS A 36 -11.33 7.10 15.55
CA LYS A 36 -11.42 8.54 15.77
C LYS A 36 -10.37 8.97 16.79
N ALA A 37 -9.55 9.95 16.42
CA ALA A 37 -8.38 10.37 17.19
C ALA A 37 -8.77 10.76 18.62
N GLY A 38 -7.96 10.32 19.60
CA GLY A 38 -8.24 10.55 21.02
C GLY A 38 -9.40 9.72 21.59
N THR A 39 -9.96 8.78 20.83
CA THR A 39 -11.04 7.88 21.29
C THR A 39 -10.70 6.40 21.03
N THR A 40 -11.64 5.52 21.37
CA THR A 40 -11.64 4.08 21.05
C THR A 40 -12.67 3.71 19.99
N GLN A 41 -13.36 4.70 19.40
CA GLN A 41 -14.38 4.45 18.38
C GLN A 41 -13.70 4.00 17.07
N VAL A 42 -13.89 2.73 16.72
CA VAL A 42 -13.38 2.12 15.48
C VAL A 42 -14.24 2.56 14.30
N VAL A 43 -13.57 3.01 13.24
CA VAL A 43 -14.18 3.49 11.98
C VAL A 43 -13.90 2.51 10.85
N VAL A 44 -12.73 1.87 10.87
CA VAL A 44 -12.34 0.82 9.94
C VAL A 44 -11.62 -0.27 10.73
N ASP A 45 -12.09 -1.51 10.58
CA ASP A 45 -11.34 -2.69 10.99
C ASP A 45 -10.49 -3.16 9.80
N LEU A 46 -9.16 -3.15 9.96
CA LEU A 46 -8.22 -3.54 8.91
C LEU A 46 -7.78 -5.00 9.05
N SER A 47 -8.27 -5.72 10.06
CA SER A 47 -8.01 -7.15 10.24
C SER A 47 -8.78 -8.02 9.22
N ASP A 48 -9.85 -7.48 8.63
CA ASP A 48 -10.71 -8.15 7.64
C ASP A 48 -10.19 -8.07 6.19
N VAL A 49 -8.90 -7.78 6.00
CA VAL A 49 -8.31 -7.91 4.66
C VAL A 49 -8.19 -9.38 4.28
N PRO A 50 -8.41 -9.73 3.00
CA PRO A 50 -8.16 -11.08 2.50
C PRO A 50 -6.76 -11.54 2.90
N ASP A 51 -6.69 -12.76 3.43
CA ASP A 51 -5.47 -13.45 3.87
C ASP A 51 -4.90 -13.04 5.24
N GLY A 52 -5.66 -12.29 6.05
CA GLY A 52 -5.40 -12.11 7.48
C GLY A 52 -4.11 -11.35 7.74
N ALA A 53 -4.12 -10.04 7.48
CA ALA A 53 -3.00 -9.17 7.81
C ALA A 53 -2.63 -9.31 9.28
N ARG A 54 -1.47 -9.91 9.53
CA ARG A 54 -0.81 -9.81 10.82
C ARG A 54 -0.26 -8.40 10.90
N GLY A 55 -0.76 -7.58 11.84
CA GLY A 55 -0.41 -6.16 11.94
C GLY A 55 1.08 -5.86 12.20
N MET A 56 1.94 -6.88 12.30
CA MET A 56 3.38 -6.71 12.42
C MET A 56 3.97 -6.15 11.12
N GLY A 57 4.46 -4.91 11.18
CA GLY A 57 5.05 -4.21 10.03
C GLY A 57 4.02 -3.58 9.09
N ALA A 58 2.74 -3.54 9.48
CA ALA A 58 1.73 -2.85 8.72
C ALA A 58 1.84 -1.33 8.90
N GLU A 59 1.73 -0.60 7.81
CA GLU A 59 1.87 0.85 7.77
C GLU A 59 0.68 1.48 7.07
N ILE A 60 0.38 2.72 7.43
CA ILE A 60 -0.63 3.50 6.73
C ILE A 60 -0.01 4.76 6.12
N LEU A 61 -0.55 5.15 4.97
CA LEU A 61 -0.17 6.35 4.25
C LEU A 61 -1.44 7.15 3.97
N TRP A 62 -1.59 8.28 4.67
CA TRP A 62 -2.71 9.19 4.50
C TRP A 62 -2.61 9.98 3.20
N ALA A 63 -3.74 10.14 2.51
CA ALA A 63 -3.89 11.20 1.52
C ALA A 63 -3.90 12.57 2.22
N PRO A 64 -3.44 13.65 1.55
CA PRO A 64 -3.33 14.97 2.16
C PRO A 64 -4.65 15.54 2.72
N ASP A 65 -5.80 15.12 2.18
CA ASP A 65 -7.12 15.57 2.62
C ASP A 65 -7.70 14.75 3.79
N SER A 66 -6.96 13.75 4.29
CA SER A 66 -7.38 12.84 5.36
C SER A 66 -8.60 11.98 5.06
N LYS A 67 -9.13 12.01 3.82
CA LYS A 67 -10.31 11.24 3.43
C LYS A 67 -9.96 9.88 2.84
N ARG A 68 -8.71 9.67 2.46
CA ARG A 68 -8.24 8.38 1.95
C ARG A 68 -6.95 7.99 2.64
N PHE A 69 -6.71 6.70 2.67
CA PHE A 69 -5.44 6.16 3.08
C PHE A 69 -5.18 4.86 2.34
N ALA A 70 -3.90 4.54 2.26
CA ALA A 70 -3.45 3.23 1.84
C ALA A 70 -2.94 2.48 3.06
N PHE A 71 -3.32 1.21 3.15
CA PHE A 71 -2.89 0.28 4.17
C PHE A 71 -1.90 -0.69 3.51
N LYS A 72 -0.63 -0.56 3.88
CA LYS A 72 0.44 -1.46 3.47
C LYS A 72 0.53 -2.58 4.50
N TYR A 73 0.44 -3.82 4.04
CA TYR A 73 0.50 -5.00 4.91
C TYR A 73 1.24 -6.15 4.23
N SER A 74 1.67 -7.11 5.04
CA SER A 74 2.29 -8.34 4.54
C SER A 74 1.28 -9.47 4.55
N THR A 75 1.17 -10.17 3.43
CA THR A 75 0.35 -11.38 3.31
C THR A 75 1.23 -12.61 3.44
N PRO A 76 0.91 -13.57 4.32
CA PRO A 76 1.62 -14.84 4.39
C PRO A 76 1.22 -15.76 3.22
N LEU A 77 2.22 -16.29 2.51
CA LEU A 77 2.11 -17.46 1.63
C LEU A 77 2.78 -18.66 2.31
N THR A 78 2.52 -19.87 1.82
CA THR A 78 2.95 -21.15 2.41
C THR A 78 4.46 -21.22 2.73
N HIS A 79 5.31 -20.44 2.04
CA HIS A 79 6.77 -20.46 2.21
C HIS A 79 7.45 -19.08 2.21
N HIS A 80 6.71 -17.98 2.16
CA HIS A 80 7.24 -16.61 2.17
C HIS A 80 6.12 -15.61 2.47
N SER A 81 6.43 -14.35 2.75
CA SER A 81 5.46 -13.27 2.78
C SER A 81 5.77 -12.25 1.68
N TYR A 82 4.74 -11.55 1.22
CA TYR A 82 4.91 -10.45 0.27
C TYR A 82 4.15 -9.22 0.77
N GLU A 83 4.72 -8.04 0.54
CA GLU A 83 4.07 -6.78 0.87
C GLU A 83 3.05 -6.41 -0.22
N THR A 84 1.87 -5.99 0.19
CA THR A 84 0.81 -5.49 -0.69
C THR A 84 0.17 -4.24 -0.11
N VAL A 85 -0.75 -3.64 -0.86
CA VAL A 85 -1.47 -2.42 -0.46
C VAL A 85 -2.96 -2.51 -0.76
N ALA A 86 -3.76 -2.16 0.24
CA ALA A 86 -5.18 -1.91 0.11
C ALA A 86 -5.47 -0.40 0.23
N PHE A 87 -6.50 0.08 -0.47
CA PHE A 87 -6.93 1.48 -0.41
C PHE A 87 -8.28 1.59 0.29
N TYR A 88 -8.45 2.65 1.06
CA TYR A 88 -9.68 2.93 1.80
C TYR A 88 -10.10 4.37 1.62
N GLN A 89 -11.41 4.61 1.70
CA GLN A 89 -11.99 5.95 1.73
C GLN A 89 -12.89 6.12 2.94
N LEU A 90 -12.67 7.21 3.66
CA LEU A 90 -13.46 7.66 4.80
C LEU A 90 -14.59 8.59 4.33
N ARG A 91 -15.80 8.33 4.80
CA ARG A 91 -17.01 9.10 4.54
C ARG A 91 -17.75 9.32 5.87
N GLY A 92 -17.49 10.47 6.49
CA GLY A 92 -17.97 10.74 7.85
C GLY A 92 -17.31 9.78 8.85
N ASP A 93 -18.12 9.14 9.70
CA ASP A 93 -17.64 8.19 10.72
C ASP A 93 -17.58 6.73 10.21
N LYS A 94 -17.47 6.52 8.90
CA LYS A 94 -17.34 5.19 8.28
C LYS A 94 -16.21 5.17 7.27
N GLY A 95 -15.51 4.05 7.16
CA GLY A 95 -14.60 3.81 6.05
C GLY A 95 -15.00 2.58 5.25
N GLU A 96 -14.69 2.63 3.96
CA GLU A 96 -14.98 1.57 3.01
C GLU A 96 -13.68 1.18 2.29
N ALA A 97 -13.47 -0.13 2.13
CA ALA A 97 -12.39 -0.65 1.30
C ALA A 97 -12.71 -0.37 -0.18
N LEU A 98 -11.71 0.08 -0.92
CA LEU A 98 -11.82 0.34 -2.35
C LEU A 98 -11.50 -0.94 -3.13
N ARG A 99 -11.77 -0.92 -4.45
CA ARG A 99 -11.46 -2.05 -5.34
C ARG A 99 -10.01 -2.52 -5.11
N SER A 100 -9.87 -3.80 -4.77
CA SER A 100 -8.59 -4.44 -4.48
C SER A 100 -7.65 -4.44 -5.70
N LEU A 101 -6.35 -4.43 -5.42
CA LEU A 101 -5.28 -4.67 -6.39
C LEU A 101 -4.84 -6.14 -6.43
N ALA A 102 -5.47 -7.05 -5.67
CA ALA A 102 -5.04 -8.44 -5.52
C ALA A 102 -4.95 -9.22 -6.85
N GLU A 103 -5.80 -8.90 -7.82
CA GLU A 103 -5.80 -9.53 -9.15
C GLU A 103 -4.77 -8.89 -10.10
N GLU A 104 -4.16 -7.75 -9.72
CA GLU A 104 -3.21 -7.02 -10.55
C GLU A 104 -1.79 -7.45 -10.24
N THR A 105 -1.00 -7.66 -11.29
CA THR A 105 0.42 -8.00 -11.19
C THR A 105 1.26 -6.89 -11.83
N THR A 106 2.53 -6.76 -11.43
CA THR A 106 3.46 -5.85 -12.11
C THR A 106 3.46 -6.08 -13.63
N GLU A 107 3.35 -7.34 -14.07
CA GLU A 107 3.30 -7.69 -15.48
C GLU A 107 2.00 -7.26 -16.17
N SER A 108 0.82 -7.53 -15.59
CA SER A 108 -0.48 -7.12 -16.17
C SER A 108 -0.54 -5.60 -16.31
N LEU A 109 -0.14 -4.87 -15.27
CA LEU A 109 -0.12 -3.42 -15.25
C LEU A 109 0.87 -2.84 -16.28
N ALA A 110 2.09 -3.39 -16.35
CA ALA A 110 3.09 -2.93 -17.31
C ALA A 110 2.64 -3.16 -18.75
N ARG A 111 2.01 -4.31 -19.04
CA ARG A 111 1.47 -4.62 -20.38
C ARG A 111 0.37 -3.64 -20.78
N GLY A 112 -0.51 -3.27 -19.85
CA GLY A 112 -1.63 -2.36 -20.08
C GLY A 112 -1.27 -0.88 -20.20
N HIS A 113 -0.22 -0.43 -19.50
CA HIS A 113 0.01 1.01 -19.26
C HIS A 113 1.42 1.53 -19.58
N VAL A 114 2.31 0.71 -20.12
CA VAL A 114 3.69 1.10 -20.45
C VAL A 114 4.01 0.72 -21.91
N PRO A 115 4.91 1.44 -22.62
CA PRO A 115 5.33 1.06 -23.97
C PRO A 115 5.90 -0.36 -24.08
N LYS A 116 5.65 -1.02 -25.23
CA LYS A 116 6.02 -2.44 -25.48
C LYS A 116 7.50 -2.77 -25.29
N ASN A 117 8.37 -1.83 -25.62
CA ASN A 117 9.82 -2.00 -25.49
C ASN A 117 10.31 -1.98 -24.03
N ALA A 118 9.48 -1.47 -23.11
CA ALA A 118 9.77 -1.42 -21.69
C ALA A 118 9.16 -2.59 -20.91
N TYR A 119 8.49 -3.53 -21.60
CA TYR A 119 7.89 -4.70 -20.97
C TYR A 119 8.94 -5.53 -20.23
N PRO A 120 8.62 -5.99 -19.01
CA PRO A 120 9.46 -6.96 -18.36
C PRO A 120 9.34 -8.30 -19.11
N ARG A 121 10.48 -8.88 -19.49
CA ARG A 121 10.48 -10.18 -20.19
C ARG A 121 10.28 -11.34 -19.21
N HIS A 122 10.68 -11.18 -17.94
CA HIS A 122 10.73 -12.27 -16.96
C HIS A 122 10.45 -11.84 -15.51
N CYS A 123 9.34 -11.13 -15.24
CA CYS A 123 8.94 -10.93 -13.84
C CYS A 123 8.61 -12.27 -13.18
N ASN A 124 9.10 -12.45 -11.96
CA ASN A 124 8.59 -13.49 -11.09
C ASN A 124 7.19 -13.07 -10.58
N PRO A 125 6.12 -13.80 -10.93
CA PRO A 125 4.76 -13.51 -10.45
C PRO A 125 4.64 -13.65 -8.93
N ASP A 126 5.43 -14.53 -8.31
CA ASP A 126 5.37 -14.81 -6.86
C ASP A 126 5.87 -13.64 -6.00
N HIS A 127 6.53 -12.65 -6.62
CA HIS A 127 7.01 -11.44 -5.96
C HIS A 127 6.32 -10.16 -6.44
N GLY A 128 5.10 -10.26 -6.97
CA GLY A 128 4.26 -9.13 -7.40
C GLY A 128 3.82 -8.21 -6.25
N THR A 129 4.78 -7.57 -5.59
CA THR A 129 4.58 -6.67 -4.44
C THR A 129 4.21 -5.29 -4.92
N LEU A 130 2.93 -5.03 -5.14
CA LEU A 130 2.46 -3.68 -5.41
C LEU A 130 2.53 -2.87 -4.10
N LYS A 131 3.32 -1.79 -4.09
CA LYS A 131 3.52 -0.94 -2.92
C LYS A 131 3.06 0.47 -3.23
N LEU A 132 2.37 1.12 -2.30
CA LEU A 132 2.19 2.56 -2.43
C LEU A 132 3.51 3.26 -2.13
N ARG A 133 3.95 4.13 -3.04
CA ARG A 133 5.09 5.01 -2.84
C ARG A 133 4.67 6.26 -2.06
N ASN A 134 3.68 7.00 -2.58
CA ASN A 134 3.11 8.18 -1.91
C ASN A 134 1.76 8.59 -2.50
N TRP A 135 1.08 9.50 -1.80
CA TRP A 135 0.02 10.33 -2.36
C TRP A 135 0.63 11.63 -2.87
N THR A 136 0.28 12.01 -4.11
CA THR A 136 0.71 13.30 -4.70
C THR A 136 -0.30 14.40 -4.45
N ASP A 137 -1.58 14.04 -4.35
CA ASP A 137 -2.68 14.90 -3.94
C ASP A 137 -3.79 14.04 -3.29
N ALA A 138 -4.91 14.66 -2.94
CA ALA A 138 -6.06 14.01 -2.30
C ALA A 138 -6.63 12.80 -3.08
N ASN A 139 -6.53 12.81 -4.40
CA ASN A 139 -7.13 11.86 -5.33
C ASN A 139 -6.11 11.13 -6.20
N THR A 140 -4.80 11.33 -5.99
CA THR A 140 -3.77 10.79 -6.87
C THR A 140 -2.67 10.11 -6.07
N ALA A 141 -2.47 8.81 -6.33
CA ALA A 141 -1.49 7.96 -5.68
C ALA A 141 -0.45 7.45 -6.68
N ILE A 142 0.80 7.27 -6.23
CA ILE A 142 1.87 6.66 -7.02
C ILE A 142 2.13 5.25 -6.50
N LEU A 143 1.81 4.25 -7.31
CA LEU A 143 2.06 2.86 -7.03
C LEU A 143 3.42 2.45 -7.59
N TYR A 144 4.25 1.86 -6.75
CA TYR A 144 5.52 1.22 -7.10
C TYR A 144 5.29 -0.27 -7.33
N ALA A 145 5.74 -0.75 -8.48
CA ALA A 145 5.59 -2.13 -8.92
C ALA A 145 6.96 -2.69 -9.32
N PRO A 146 7.69 -3.31 -8.38
CA PRO A 146 8.94 -3.99 -8.67
C PRO A 146 8.71 -5.25 -9.50
N CYS A 147 9.69 -5.55 -10.33
CA CYS A 147 9.78 -6.76 -11.13
C CYS A 147 11.07 -7.48 -10.76
N TYR A 148 10.92 -8.61 -10.08
CA TYR A 148 12.03 -9.42 -9.62
C TYR A 148 12.44 -10.43 -10.69
N ALA A 149 13.75 -10.59 -10.90
CA ALA A 149 14.30 -11.62 -11.75
C ALA A 149 14.03 -13.00 -11.15
N ARG A 150 13.51 -13.93 -11.96
CA ARG A 150 13.22 -15.31 -11.52
C ARG A 150 14.44 -16.07 -11.02
N SER A 151 15.63 -15.75 -11.53
CA SER A 151 16.86 -16.49 -11.26
C SER A 151 17.57 -16.07 -9.97
N SER A 152 17.52 -14.78 -9.62
CA SER A 152 18.27 -14.23 -8.46
C SER A 152 17.36 -13.72 -7.34
N GLY A 153 16.08 -13.46 -7.62
CA GLY A 153 15.19 -12.77 -6.66
C GLY A 153 15.53 -11.29 -6.48
N GLU A 154 16.45 -10.73 -7.28
CA GLU A 154 16.79 -9.31 -7.27
C GLU A 154 15.83 -8.49 -8.16
N ILE A 155 15.70 -7.20 -7.88
CA ILE A 155 14.89 -6.29 -8.70
C ILE A 155 15.60 -6.07 -10.05
N GLU A 156 15.04 -6.64 -11.12
CA GLU A 156 15.52 -6.44 -12.50
C GLU A 156 15.04 -5.11 -13.07
N SER A 157 13.82 -4.71 -12.70
CA SER A 157 13.21 -3.45 -13.08
C SER A 157 12.10 -3.07 -12.11
N ALA A 158 11.64 -1.83 -12.17
CA ALA A 158 10.40 -1.45 -11.51
C ALA A 158 9.65 -0.42 -12.34
N PHE A 159 8.37 -0.26 -12.01
CA PHE A 159 7.45 0.62 -12.69
C PHE A 159 6.76 1.51 -11.67
N LEU A 160 6.44 2.73 -12.11
CA LEU A 160 5.58 3.65 -11.37
C LEU A 160 4.28 3.81 -12.13
N PHE A 161 3.17 3.59 -11.44
CA PHE A 161 1.83 3.81 -11.95
C PHE A 161 1.15 4.93 -11.18
N THR A 162 0.52 5.86 -11.90
CA THR A 162 -0.30 6.92 -11.32
C THR A 162 -1.74 6.46 -11.27
N LEU A 163 -2.26 6.24 -10.07
CA LEU A 163 -3.65 5.92 -9.82
C LEU A 163 -4.41 7.22 -9.54
N LYS A 164 -5.54 7.41 -10.22
CA LYS A 164 -6.47 8.52 -9.96
C LYS A 164 -7.79 7.98 -9.44
N PHE A 165 -8.21 8.49 -8.30
CA PHE A 165 -9.45 8.15 -7.62
C PHE A 165 -10.54 9.15 -7.98
N ASP A 166 -11.77 8.67 -8.16
CA ASP A 166 -12.95 9.51 -8.33
C ASP A 166 -13.71 9.70 -7.00
N GLU A 167 -14.77 10.50 -7.02
CA GLU A 167 -15.60 10.77 -5.85
C GLU A 167 -16.40 9.53 -5.40
N ALA A 168 -16.76 8.67 -6.36
CA ALA A 168 -17.42 7.40 -6.12
C ALA A 168 -16.45 6.31 -5.58
N SER A 169 -15.21 6.68 -5.30
CA SER A 169 -14.15 5.83 -4.77
C SER A 169 -13.65 4.74 -5.73
N ASN A 170 -13.93 4.87 -7.03
CA ASN A 170 -13.27 4.05 -8.04
C ASN A 170 -11.90 4.63 -8.35
N TRP A 171 -11.01 3.79 -8.89
CA TRP A 171 -9.71 4.24 -9.35
C TRP A 171 -9.40 3.68 -10.73
N LYS A 172 -8.54 4.41 -11.45
CA LYS A 172 -7.95 3.97 -12.71
C LYS A 172 -6.49 4.37 -12.80
N ILE A 173 -5.71 3.63 -13.58
CA ILE A 173 -4.34 4.01 -13.91
C ILE A 173 -4.39 4.99 -15.07
N VAL A 174 -3.86 6.19 -14.85
CA VAL A 174 -3.83 7.27 -15.85
C VAL A 174 -2.47 7.43 -16.51
N ASN A 175 -1.42 6.87 -15.90
CA ASN A 175 -0.07 6.90 -16.41
C ASN A 175 0.75 5.72 -15.86
N GLY A 176 1.68 5.22 -16.65
CA GLY A 176 2.62 4.17 -16.26
C GLY A 176 3.98 4.42 -16.90
N ARG A 177 5.06 4.24 -16.14
CA ARG A 177 6.42 4.32 -16.68
C ARG A 177 7.35 3.32 -16.01
N LYS A 178 8.36 2.88 -16.77
CA LYS A 178 9.50 2.16 -16.22
C LYS A 178 10.42 3.13 -15.48
N MET A 179 10.97 2.71 -14.34
CA MET A 179 12.01 3.44 -13.64
C MET A 179 13.36 3.26 -14.34
N SER A 180 14.15 4.32 -14.37
CA SER A 180 15.54 4.25 -14.81
C SER A 180 16.40 3.50 -13.79
N LYS A 181 17.58 3.02 -14.21
CA LYS A 181 18.51 2.34 -13.30
C LYS A 181 18.90 3.22 -12.11
N LYS A 182 19.15 4.51 -12.35
CA LYS A 182 19.48 5.48 -11.30
C LYS A 182 18.34 5.62 -10.27
N GLU A 183 17.10 5.71 -10.73
CA GLU A 183 15.94 5.79 -9.82
C GLU A 183 15.76 4.51 -9.00
N LEU A 184 16.12 3.34 -9.55
CA LEU A 184 16.09 2.07 -8.80
C LEU A 184 17.17 2.02 -7.72
N GLU A 185 18.37 2.52 -8.02
CA GLU A 185 19.48 2.62 -7.07
C GLU A 185 19.16 3.60 -5.92
N GLU A 186 18.36 4.64 -6.17
CA GLU A 186 17.90 5.60 -5.14
C GLU A 186 16.74 5.09 -4.29
N GLU A 187 16.01 4.06 -4.75
CA GLU A 187 14.86 3.47 -4.04
C GLU A 187 15.28 2.33 -3.08
N GLN A 188 16.50 1.78 -3.23
CA GLN A 188 17.08 0.71 -2.41
C GLN A 188 17.94 1.26 -1.27
#